data_AF-A0A917BUX1-F1
#
_entry.id   AF-A0A917BUX1-F1
#
_cell.length_a   1.000
_cell.length_b   1.000
_cell.length_c   1.000
_cell.angle_alpha   90.00
_cell.angle_beta   90.00
_cell.angle_gamma   90.00
#
_symmetry.space_group_name_H-M   'P 1'
#
loop_
_entity.id
_entity.type
_entity.pdbx_description
1 polymer ?
#
loop_
_entity_poly.entity_id
_entity_poly.type
_entity_poly.pdbx_seq_one_letter_code
_entity_poly.pdbx_strand_id
1 'polypeptide(L)' 'MSGAILRVLLRYLAGILVARGLVSAADADTLTTDPDVMIIVETGAGILIGGATEAWYYLAKRFGWPT' A
#
# COMPACT_ATOMS: atom_id res chain seq x y z
N MET A 1 11.14 10.99 -2.24
CA MET A 1 10.67 11.16 -0.84
C MET A 1 9.58 10.15 -0.46
N SER A 2 8.83 9.59 -1.42
CA SER A 2 7.72 8.64 -1.19
C SER A 2 8.15 7.26 -0.64
N GLY A 3 9.19 6.64 -1.20
CA GLY A 3 9.63 5.31 -0.77
C GLY A 3 10.05 5.19 0.70
N ALA A 4 10.51 6.27 1.35
CA ALA A 4 10.85 6.24 2.77
C ALA A 4 9.62 6.03 3.66
N ILE A 5 8.51 6.69 3.34
CA ILE A 5 7.24 6.58 4.09
C ILE A 5 6.66 5.17 3.89
N LEU A 6 6.68 4.68 2.64
CA LEU A 6 6.16 3.36 2.31
C LEU A 6 6.92 2.25 3.03
N ARG A 7 8.25 2.40 3.16
CA ARG A 7 9.11 1.46 3.87
C ARG A 7 8.81 1.42 5.37
N VAL A 8 8.52 2.58 5.98
CA VAL A 8 8.08 2.64 7.39
C VAL A 8 6.72 1.95 7.55
N LEU A 9 5.76 2.24 6.68
CA LEU A 9 4.45 1.60 6.69
C LEU A 9 4.54 0.07 6.53
N LEU A 10 5.28 -0.40 5.53
CA LEU A 10 5.54 -1.82 5.30
C LEU A 10 6.15 -2.50 6.51
N ARG A 11 7.08 -1.85 7.22
CA ARG A 11 7.71 -2.43 8.40
C ARG A 11 6.73 -2.62 9.57
N TYR A 12 5.84 -1.66 9.80
CA TYR A 12 4.80 -1.80 10.80
C TYR A 12 3.75 -2.84 10.40
N LEU A 13 3.32 -2.84 9.12
CA LEU A 13 2.39 -3.83 8.61
C LEU A 13 2.96 -5.25 8.67
N ALA A 14 4.20 -5.45 8.24
CA ALA A 14 4.89 -6.73 8.32
C ALA A 14 5.01 -7.21 9.78
N GLY A 15 5.37 -6.32 10.71
CA GLY A 15 5.38 -6.65 12.14
C GLY A 15 4.02 -7.09 12.68
N ILE A 16 2.93 -6.42 12.27
CA ILE A 16 1.55 -6.79 12.65
C ILE A 16 1.16 -8.14 12.03
N LEU A 17 1.48 -8.36 10.75
CA LEU A 17 1.17 -9.61 10.03
C LEU A 17 1.87 -10.81 10.64
N VAL A 18 3.14 -10.64 11.06
CA VAL A 18 3.90 -11.65 11.79
C VAL A 18 3.29 -11.91 13.17
N ALA A 19 2.96 -10.85 13.93
CA ALA A 19 2.32 -10.99 15.23
C ALA A 19 0.94 -11.68 15.17
N ARG A 20 0.24 -11.55 14.03
CA ARG A 20 -1.02 -12.24 13.74
C ARG A 20 -0.82 -13.66 13.19
N GLY A 21 0.41 -14.10 12.96
CA GLY A 21 0.75 -15.41 12.41
C GLY A 21 0.37 -15.60 10.93
N LEU A 22 0.03 -14.51 10.23
CA LEU A 22 -0.37 -14.56 8.81
C LEU A 22 0.83 -14.65 7.86
N VAL A 23 2.01 -14.23 8.33
CA VAL A 23 3.26 -14.16 7.54
C VAL A 23 4.41 -14.62 8.44
N SER A 24 5.36 -15.40 7.90
CA SER A 24 6.54 -15.80 8.67
C SER A 24 7.52 -14.64 8.84
N ALA A 25 8.37 -14.67 9.87
CA ALA A 25 9.38 -13.65 10.07
C ALA A 25 10.40 -13.57 8.91
N ALA A 26 10.64 -14.68 8.22
CA ALA A 26 11.50 -14.72 7.03
C ALA A 26 10.86 -13.99 5.85
N ASP A 27 9.58 -14.24 5.58
CA ASP A 27 8.85 -13.57 4.50
C ASP A 27 8.69 -12.06 4.77
N ALA A 28 8.49 -11.68 6.03
CA ALA A 28 8.44 -10.30 6.47
C ALA A 28 9.77 -9.57 6.29
N ASP A 29 10.90 -10.26 6.47
CA ASP A 29 12.21 -9.67 6.21
C ASP A 29 12.37 -9.37 4.72
N THR A 30 12.08 -10.35 3.84
CA THR A 30 12.10 -10.17 2.38
C THR A 30 11.21 -9.03 1.91
N LEU A 31 10.00 -8.88 2.49
CA LEU A 31 9.08 -7.78 2.20
C LEU A 31 9.65 -6.39 2.52
N THR A 32 10.64 -6.29 3.40
CA THR A 32 11.19 -4.99 3.86
C THR A 32 12.59 -4.69 3.36
N THR A 33 13.37 -5.72 3.02
CA THR A 33 14.76 -5.60 2.57
C THR A 33 14.91 -5.66 1.05
N ASP A 34 14.00 -6.33 0.33
CA ASP A 34 14.09 -6.50 -1.12
C ASP A 34 13.66 -5.21 -1.88
N PRO A 35 14.56 -4.62 -2.70
CA PRO A 35 14.24 -3.45 -3.51
C PRO A 35 13.14 -3.69 -4.55
N ASP A 36 13.04 -4.87 -5.16
CA ASP A 36 12.08 -5.16 -6.22
C ASP A 36 10.66 -5.28 -5.64
N VAL A 37 10.54 -5.91 -4.47
CA VAL A 37 9.28 -5.98 -3.71
C VAL A 37 8.81 -4.58 -3.33
N MET A 38 9.72 -3.71 -2.89
CA MET A 38 9.39 -2.33 -2.55
C MET A 38 8.81 -1.57 -3.77
N ILE A 39 9.41 -1.74 -4.95
CA ILE A 39 8.93 -1.11 -6.19
C ILE A 39 7.52 -1.58 -6.54
N ILE A 40 7.25 -2.89 -6.43
CA ILE A 40 5.92 -3.45 -6.69
C ILE A 40 4.89 -2.90 -5.71
N VAL A 41 5.21 -2.84 -4.41
CA VAL A 41 4.28 -2.33 -3.39
C VAL A 41 4.05 -0.82 -3.56
N GLU A 42 5.08 -0.04 -3.86
CA GLU A 42 4.95 1.41 -4.10
C GLU A 42 4.08 1.67 -5.34
N THR A 43 4.32 0.95 -6.42
CA THR A 43 3.55 1.06 -7.66
C THR A 43 2.09 0.64 -7.45
N GLY A 44 1.88 -0.51 -6.78
CA GLY A 44 0.54 -1.02 -6.49
C GLY A 44 -0.25 -0.08 -5.58
N ALA A 45 0.38 0.48 -4.54
CA ALA A 45 -0.25 1.46 -3.66
C ALA A 45 -0.62 2.74 -4.41
N GLY A 46 0.26 3.22 -5.30
CA GLY A 46 -0.01 4.38 -6.15
C GLY A 46 -1.22 4.14 -7.07
N ILE A 47 -1.28 2.98 -7.74
CA ILE A 47 -2.40 2.61 -8.61
C ILE A 47 -3.71 2.51 -7.81
N LEU A 48 -3.68 1.88 -6.64
CA LEU A 48 -4.87 1.73 -5.81
C LEU A 48 -5.41 3.08 -5.34
N ILE A 49 -4.54 3.97 -4.86
CA ILE A 49 -4.95 5.30 -4.38
C ILE A 49 -5.46 6.15 -5.54
N GLY A 50 -4.74 6.16 -6.66
CA GLY A 50 -5.15 6.89 -7.87
C GLY A 50 -6.51 6.39 -8.38
N GLY A 51 -6.65 5.07 -8.54
CA GLY A 51 -7.89 4.44 -8.98
C GLY A 51 -9.05 4.68 -8.01
N ALA A 52 -8.81 4.62 -6.69
CA ALA A 52 -9.84 4.95 -5.69
C ALA A 52 -10.28 6.42 -5.78
N THR A 53 -9.33 7.34 -6.02
CA THR A 53 -9.63 8.76 -6.19
C THR A 53 -10.47 9.01 -7.44
N GLU A 54 -10.11 8.40 -8.56
CA GLU A 54 -10.90 8.50 -9.80
C GLU A 54 -12.27 7.85 -9.68
N ALA A 55 -12.36 6.67 -9.07
CA ALA A 55 -13.61 5.99 -8.81
C ALA A 55 -14.53 6.83 -7.91
N TRP A 56 -13.97 7.47 -6.89
CA TRP A 56 -14.71 8.38 -6.01
C TRP A 56 -15.22 9.60 -6.77
N TYR A 57 -14.38 10.22 -7.59
CA TYR A 57 -14.78 11.34 -8.44
C TYR A 57 -15.89 10.96 -9.43
N TYR A 58 -15.78 9.77 -10.05
CA TYR A 58 -16.82 9.23 -10.92
C TYR A 58 -18.14 9.01 -10.17
N LEU A 59 -18.09 8.44 -8.97
CA LEU A 59 -19.28 8.28 -8.11
C LEU A 59 -19.87 9.64 -7.74
N ALA A 60 -19.05 10.60 -7.33
CA ALA A 60 -19.49 11.93 -6.94
C ALA A 60 -20.25 12.63 -8.08
N LYS A 61 -19.73 12.55 -9.32
CA LYS A 61 -20.45 13.03 -10.51
C LYS A 61 -21.77 12.28 -10.75
N ARG A 62 -21.76 10.96 -10.60
CA ARG A 62 -22.95 10.12 -10.79
C ARG A 62 -24.06 10.44 -9.77
N PHE A 63 -23.68 10.80 -8.55
CA PHE A 63 -24.61 11.16 -7.47
C PHE A 63 -24.93 12.66 -7.39
N GLY A 64 -24.42 13.47 -8.33
CA GLY A 64 -24.68 14.91 -8.39
C GLY A 64 -24.08 15.69 -7.22
N TRP A 65 -23.04 15.16 -6.57
CA TRP A 65 -22.31 15.89 -5.54
C TRP A 65 -21.60 17.09 -6.18
N PRO A 66 -21.46 18.22 -5.46
CA PRO A 66 -20.62 19.31 -5.91
C PRO A 66 -19.16 18.83 -5.94
N THR A 67 -18.63 18.63 -7.15
CA THR A 67 -17.24 18.23 -7.44
C THR A 67 -16.47 19.34 -8.11
#